data_AF-A0A448WE10-F1
#
_entry.id   AF-A0A448WE10-F1
#
_cell.length_a   1.000
_cell.length_b   1.000
_cell.length_c   1.000
_cell.angle_alpha   90.00
_cell.angle_beta   90.00
_cell.angle_gamma   90.00
#
_symmetry.space_group_name_H-M   'P 1'
#
loop_
_entity.id
_entity.type
_entity.pdbx_description
1 polymer ?
#
loop_
_entity_poly.entity_id
_entity_poly.type
_entity_poly.pdbx_seq_one_letter_code
_entity_poly.pdbx_strand_id
1 'polypeptide(L)'
;MPEVDFRNGKLAYASKSNLELLRGLLVLQLCTIKPLVKYNRQLLDFARKLLGKRLFRYLLKSTIYAHFVGGENKDELKPLISLNRSFGVNSILDYSVEQDINESEAEEKVRDALAEVVREPEMILPDPVIKYRASLKFADRSKEVVAARTYFYESEQQCDQNMAIFKQSIEATADSTHQEGFTAVKLTALGRPQLLLQMSEFLVQMENLFYILVGRTKHVTGTKRPNDELSILLHHLDAEAFRLRLEELGVEISYDEHLHWFTLLDVSNDG
;
A
#
# COMPACT_ATOMS: atom_id res chain seq x y z
N MET A 1 26.39 -2.41 17.54
CA MET A 1 25.09 -2.07 18.17
C MET A 1 24.86 -3.04 19.32
N PRO A 2 24.24 -2.62 20.44
CA PRO A 2 23.88 -3.55 21.51
C PRO A 2 22.89 -4.60 20.99
N GLU A 3 22.99 -5.83 21.50
CA GLU A 3 22.09 -6.93 21.13
C GLU A 3 20.71 -6.71 21.76
N VAL A 4 19.67 -6.62 20.92
CA VAL A 4 18.29 -6.42 21.37
C VAL A 4 17.60 -7.78 21.47
N ASP A 5 17.15 -8.14 22.67
CA ASP A 5 16.32 -9.32 22.89
C ASP A 5 14.90 -8.92 23.29
N PHE A 6 13.95 -9.09 22.37
CA PHE A 6 12.53 -8.80 22.59
C PHE A 6 11.82 -9.86 23.45
N ARG A 7 12.47 -10.99 23.76
CA ARG A 7 11.95 -11.98 24.72
C ARG A 7 12.19 -11.55 26.17
N ASN A 8 13.14 -10.64 26.39
CA ASN A 8 13.40 -10.04 27.68
C ASN A 8 12.79 -8.64 27.77
N GLY A 9 11.66 -8.52 28.48
CA GLY A 9 10.97 -7.24 28.64
C GLY A 9 11.84 -6.11 29.21
N LYS A 10 12.83 -6.42 30.06
CA LYS A 10 13.73 -5.40 30.62
C LYS A 10 14.66 -4.81 29.55
N LEU A 11 15.15 -5.63 28.62
CA LEU A 11 15.97 -5.18 27.51
C LEU A 11 15.13 -4.52 26.41
N ALA A 12 13.97 -5.10 26.09
CA ALA A 12 13.05 -4.58 25.08
C ALA A 12 12.58 -3.14 25.36
N TYR A 13 12.39 -2.79 26.64
CA TYR A 13 11.92 -1.47 27.06
C TYR A 13 13.02 -0.61 27.71
N ALA A 14 14.30 -0.96 27.52
CA ALA A 14 15.42 -0.24 28.13
C ALA A 14 15.49 1.26 27.74
N SER A 15 14.94 1.61 26.56
CA SER A 15 14.87 2.99 26.09
C SER A 15 13.74 3.83 26.71
N LYS A 16 12.88 3.23 27.54
CA LYS A 16 11.66 3.87 28.05
C LYS A 16 11.70 4.09 29.56
N SER A 17 11.17 5.23 29.98
CA SER A 17 10.98 5.56 31.40
C SER A 17 9.74 4.88 31.98
N ASN A 18 9.71 4.71 33.31
CA ASN A 18 8.56 4.14 34.02
C ASN A 18 7.25 4.91 33.76
N LEU A 19 7.33 6.23 33.60
CA LEU A 19 6.17 7.07 33.29
C LEU A 19 5.66 6.82 31.86
N GLU A 20 6.55 6.65 30.90
CA GLU A 20 6.16 6.30 29.53
C GLU A 20 5.53 4.92 29.45
N LEU A 21 6.05 3.95 30.21
CA LEU A 21 5.49 2.59 30.31
C LEU A 21 4.11 2.61 30.97
N LEU A 22 3.94 3.33 32.07
CA LEU A 22 2.65 3.49 32.74
C LEU A 22 1.63 4.17 31.82
N ARG A 23 2.02 5.26 31.15
CA ARG A 23 1.19 5.95 30.17
C ARG A 23 0.79 5.00 29.04
N GLY A 24 1.74 4.23 28.49
CA GLY A 24 1.46 3.25 27.44
C GLY A 24 0.46 2.19 27.91
N LEU A 25 0.64 1.66 29.11
CA LEU A 25 -0.29 0.69 29.69
C LEU A 25 -1.71 1.27 29.82
N LEU A 26 -1.84 2.51 30.34
CA LEU A 26 -3.13 3.18 30.47
C LEU A 26 -3.78 3.46 29.11
N VAL A 27 -3.01 3.98 28.14
CA VAL A 27 -3.52 4.28 26.79
C VAL A 27 -4.00 3.01 26.10
N LEU A 28 -3.21 1.92 26.15
CA LEU A 28 -3.60 0.64 25.55
C LEU A 28 -4.82 0.04 26.24
N GLN A 29 -4.92 0.13 27.56
CA GLN A 29 -6.12 -0.30 28.29
C GLN A 29 -7.35 0.51 27.88
N LEU A 30 -7.25 1.83 27.73
CA LEU A 30 -8.35 2.66 27.23
C LEU A 30 -8.78 2.24 25.82
N CYS A 31 -7.84 1.89 24.94
CA CYS A 31 -8.13 1.38 23.60
C CYS A 31 -8.86 0.02 23.60
N THR A 32 -8.83 -0.75 24.69
CA THR A 32 -9.63 -1.99 24.79
C THR A 32 -11.11 -1.74 25.08
N ILE A 33 -11.48 -0.54 25.53
CA ILE A 33 -12.85 -0.19 25.91
C ILE A 33 -13.65 0.14 24.63
N LYS A 34 -14.40 -0.84 24.10
CA LYS A 34 -15.15 -0.71 22.84
C LYS A 34 -16.04 0.55 22.76
N PRO A 35 -16.82 0.93 23.80
CA PRO A 35 -17.62 2.15 23.74
C PRO A 35 -16.77 3.42 23.60
N LEU A 36 -15.61 3.46 24.27
CA LEU A 36 -14.70 4.61 24.21
C LEU A 36 -14.14 4.79 22.80
N VAL A 37 -13.68 3.69 22.19
CA VAL A 37 -13.17 3.70 20.82
C VAL A 37 -14.28 4.02 19.82
N LYS A 38 -15.49 3.47 19.99
CA LYS A 38 -16.63 3.71 19.10
C LYS A 38 -17.08 5.18 19.11
N TYR A 39 -17.10 5.83 20.27
CA TYR A 39 -17.57 7.21 20.41
C TYR A 39 -16.42 8.23 20.57
N ASN A 40 -15.21 7.87 20.15
CA ASN A 40 -14.00 8.68 20.39
C ASN A 40 -14.15 10.13 19.86
N ARG A 41 -14.75 10.31 18.68
CA ARG A 41 -14.88 11.63 18.03
C ARG A 41 -15.77 12.55 18.85
N GLN A 42 -16.93 12.04 19.28
CA GLN A 42 -17.88 12.78 20.11
C GLN A 42 -17.27 13.15 21.47
N LEU A 43 -16.53 12.22 22.08
CA LEU A 43 -15.83 12.45 23.35
C LEU A 43 -14.73 13.50 23.22
N LEU A 44 -13.93 13.43 22.15
CA LEU A 44 -12.88 14.42 21.88
C LEU A 44 -13.46 15.80 21.60
N ASP A 45 -14.57 15.88 20.87
CA ASP A 45 -15.27 17.15 20.61
C ASP A 45 -15.88 17.74 21.89
N PHE A 46 -16.50 16.89 22.72
CA PHE A 46 -17.02 17.29 24.02
C PHE A 46 -15.90 17.77 24.95
N ALA A 47 -14.81 17.00 25.07
CA ALA A 47 -13.64 17.37 25.88
C ALA A 47 -13.01 18.67 25.40
N ARG A 48 -12.91 18.89 24.08
CA ARG A 48 -12.40 20.13 23.49
C ARG A 48 -13.30 21.33 23.80
N LYS A 49 -14.63 21.14 23.80
CA LYS A 49 -15.60 22.19 24.19
C LYS A 49 -15.53 22.51 25.68
N LEU A 50 -15.38 21.49 26.53
CA LEU A 50 -15.36 21.63 27.99
C LEU A 50 -14.04 22.24 28.50
N LEU A 51 -12.89 21.73 28.04
CA LEU A 51 -11.56 22.13 28.52
C LEU A 51 -11.00 23.34 27.77
N GLY A 52 -11.58 23.68 26.61
CA GLY A 52 -11.05 24.68 25.69
C GLY A 52 -9.85 24.19 24.88
N LYS A 53 -9.55 24.90 23.78
CA LYS A 53 -8.57 24.46 22.77
C LYS A 53 -7.15 24.25 23.31
N ARG A 54 -6.69 25.12 24.23
CA ARG A 54 -5.30 25.08 24.75
C ARG A 54 -5.07 23.90 25.68
N LEU A 55 -5.91 23.77 26.72
CA LEU A 55 -5.77 22.70 27.71
C LEU A 55 -6.04 21.33 27.10
N PHE A 56 -7.06 21.22 26.23
CA PHE A 56 -7.32 19.99 25.48
C PHE A 56 -6.10 19.56 24.66
N ARG A 57 -5.48 20.47 23.89
CA ARG A 57 -4.31 20.15 23.08
C ARG A 57 -3.13 19.70 23.95
N TYR A 58 -2.89 20.38 25.07
CA TYR A 58 -1.82 20.00 25.99
C TYR A 58 -2.01 18.60 26.57
N LEU A 59 -3.22 18.29 27.05
CA LEU A 59 -3.55 16.97 27.60
C LEU A 59 -3.48 15.87 26.55
N LEU A 60 -4.03 16.12 25.36
CA LEU A 60 -3.97 15.17 24.24
C LEU A 60 -2.52 14.88 23.85
N LYS A 61 -1.69 15.93 23.71
CA LYS A 61 -0.26 15.82 23.43
C LYS A 61 0.49 15.01 24.47
N SER A 62 0.15 15.18 25.75
CA SER A 62 0.84 14.49 26.86
C SER A 62 0.41 13.03 27.05
N THR A 63 -0.71 12.60 26.46
CA THR A 63 -1.33 11.28 26.69
C THR A 63 -1.25 10.39 25.45
N ILE A 64 -2.38 10.20 24.73
CA ILE A 64 -2.54 9.29 23.59
C ILE A 64 -1.60 9.69 22.46
N TYR A 65 -1.49 10.99 22.18
CA TYR A 65 -0.68 11.49 21.07
C TYR A 65 0.78 11.11 21.24
N ALA A 66 1.40 11.41 22.39
CA ALA A 66 2.81 11.08 22.59
C ALA A 66 3.09 9.58 22.84
N HIS A 67 2.06 8.72 22.89
CA HIS A 67 2.25 7.27 22.84
C HIS A 67 2.33 6.74 21.40
N PHE A 68 1.49 7.25 20.50
CA PHE A 68 1.41 6.78 19.11
C PHE A 68 2.19 7.62 18.10
N VAL A 69 2.48 8.89 18.41
CA VAL A 69 3.14 9.83 17.50
C VAL A 69 4.53 10.16 18.01
N GLY A 70 5.53 9.96 17.15
CA GLY A 70 6.95 10.17 17.48
C GLY A 70 7.39 11.64 17.52
N GLY A 71 6.64 12.54 16.87
CA GLY A 71 6.90 13.98 16.82
C GLY A 71 6.07 14.66 15.74
N GLU A 72 5.81 15.97 15.86
CA GLU A 72 5.05 16.75 14.87
C GLU A 72 5.88 17.18 13.66
N ASN A 73 7.20 17.22 13.84
CA ASN A 73 8.14 17.74 12.86
C ASN A 73 9.48 16.99 12.96
N LYS A 74 10.33 17.24 11.97
CA LYS A 74 11.65 16.61 11.85
C LYS A 74 12.52 16.83 13.09
N ASP A 75 12.45 18.00 13.71
CA ASP A 75 13.30 18.33 14.86
C ASP A 75 12.86 17.64 16.15
N GLU A 76 11.54 17.42 16.33
CA GLU A 76 11.00 16.61 17.42
C GLU A 76 11.29 15.10 17.26
N LEU A 77 11.39 14.60 16.01
CA LEU A 77 11.64 13.19 15.72
C LEU A 77 13.10 12.76 15.92
N LYS A 78 14.07 13.60 15.54
CA LYS A 78 15.52 13.33 15.65
C LYS A 78 15.96 12.76 17.01
N PRO A 79 15.61 13.35 18.17
CA PRO A 79 16.05 12.83 19.45
C PRO A 79 15.48 11.45 19.75
N LEU A 80 14.23 11.17 19.36
CA LEU A 80 13.60 9.86 19.56
C LEU A 80 14.25 8.78 18.71
N ILE A 81 14.55 9.08 17.44
CA ILE A 81 15.25 8.17 16.52
C ILE A 81 16.65 7.84 17.07
N SER A 82 17.38 8.88 17.48
CA SER A 82 18.74 8.74 18.03
C SER A 82 18.75 7.92 19.32
N LEU A 83 17.78 8.16 20.20
CA LEU A 83 17.59 7.39 21.42
C LEU A 83 17.35 5.92 21.09
N ASN A 84 16.33 5.59 20.28
CA ASN A 84 16.04 4.20 19.93
C ASN A 84 17.24 3.50 19.28
N ARG A 85 17.97 4.20 18.40
CA ARG A 85 19.18 3.67 17.75
C ARG A 85 20.30 3.36 18.76
N SER A 86 20.46 4.19 19.80
CA SER A 86 21.44 3.92 20.86
C SER A 86 21.17 2.60 21.61
N PHE A 87 19.91 2.13 21.60
CA PHE A 87 19.49 0.84 22.13
C PHE A 87 19.38 -0.25 21.06
N GLY A 88 19.91 -0.04 19.85
CA GLY A 88 19.90 -1.05 18.77
C GLY A 88 18.57 -1.16 18.02
N VAL A 89 17.63 -0.22 18.21
CA VAL A 89 16.33 -0.20 17.54
C VAL A 89 16.31 0.86 16.44
N ASN A 90 16.18 0.42 15.19
CA ASN A 90 16.00 1.31 14.05
C ASN A 90 14.54 1.77 13.93
N SER A 91 14.32 2.90 13.26
CA SER A 91 12.99 3.51 13.08
C SER A 91 12.57 3.49 11.61
N ILE A 92 11.30 3.20 11.37
CA ILE A 92 10.64 3.40 10.08
C ILE A 92 9.77 4.64 10.24
N LEU A 93 10.01 5.68 9.45
CA LEU A 93 9.16 6.87 9.49
C LEU A 93 7.92 6.63 8.62
N ASP A 94 6.76 6.68 9.28
CA ASP A 94 5.45 6.62 8.65
C ASP A 94 4.75 7.97 8.77
N TYR A 95 4.43 8.56 7.61
CA TYR A 95 3.72 9.82 7.58
C TYR A 95 2.22 9.58 7.65
N SER A 96 1.65 9.79 8.83
CA SER A 96 0.22 9.63 9.08
C SER A 96 -0.59 10.86 8.66
N VAL A 97 -0.70 11.13 7.35
CA VAL A 97 -1.84 11.91 6.84
C VAL A 97 -2.93 10.97 6.40
N GLU A 98 -3.95 10.91 7.25
CA GLU A 98 -5.25 10.40 6.88
C GLU A 98 -6.20 11.59 6.87
N GLN A 99 -6.79 11.89 5.72
CA GLN A 99 -7.93 12.81 5.70
C GLN A 99 -9.10 12.13 6.41
N ASP A 100 -9.62 12.77 7.45
CA ASP A 100 -10.86 12.37 8.10
C ASP A 100 -12.05 12.75 7.19
N ILE A 101 -12.35 11.92 6.19
CA ILE A 101 -13.55 12.07 5.38
C ILE A 101 -14.73 11.44 6.13
N ASN A 102 -15.90 12.06 6.06
CA ASN A 102 -17.11 11.50 6.67
C ASN A 102 -17.50 10.19 5.95
N GLU A 103 -18.02 9.21 6.70
CA GLU A 103 -18.29 7.86 6.17
C GLU A 103 -19.26 7.88 4.98
N SER A 104 -20.28 8.74 5.01
CA SER A 104 -21.22 8.91 3.90
C SER A 104 -20.57 9.50 2.63
N GLU A 105 -19.64 10.43 2.82
CA GLU A 105 -18.91 11.09 1.74
C GLU A 105 -17.85 10.14 1.14
N ALA A 106 -17.26 9.29 1.99
CA ALA A 106 -16.38 8.21 1.57
C ALA A 106 -17.14 7.20 0.69
N GLU A 107 -18.31 6.71 1.12
CA GLU A 107 -19.12 5.77 0.33
C GLU A 107 -19.52 6.33 -1.04
N GLU A 108 -19.94 7.60 -1.10
CA GLU A 108 -20.30 8.29 -2.34
C GLU A 108 -19.10 8.42 -3.29
N LYS A 109 -17.96 8.90 -2.79
CA LYS A 109 -16.73 9.03 -3.57
C LYS A 109 -16.23 7.69 -4.09
N VAL A 110 -16.36 6.58 -3.33
CA VAL A 110 -15.99 5.26 -3.88
C VAL A 110 -16.98 4.83 -4.96
N ARG A 111 -18.28 5.06 -4.76
CA ARG A 111 -19.31 4.69 -5.74
C ARG A 111 -19.09 5.40 -7.07
N ASP A 112 -18.84 6.70 -7.03
CA ASP A 112 -18.58 7.50 -8.25
C ASP A 112 -17.30 7.05 -8.94
N ALA A 113 -16.22 6.84 -8.18
CA ALA A 113 -14.95 6.41 -8.75
C ALA A 113 -14.95 4.96 -9.25
N LEU A 114 -15.85 4.11 -8.73
CA LEU A 114 -16.10 2.76 -9.26
C LEU A 114 -17.02 2.78 -10.47
N ALA A 115 -18.00 3.70 -10.54
CA ALA A 115 -18.88 3.83 -11.68
C ALA A 115 -18.12 4.20 -12.97
N GLU A 116 -17.01 4.95 -12.86
CA GLU A 116 -16.11 5.22 -14.00
C GLU A 116 -15.36 3.97 -14.50
N VAL A 117 -15.11 2.98 -13.63
CA VAL A 117 -14.25 1.81 -13.93
C VAL A 117 -15.06 0.54 -14.23
N VAL A 118 -16.22 0.37 -13.61
CA VAL A 118 -17.13 -0.75 -13.88
C VAL A 118 -17.94 -0.45 -15.13
N ARG A 119 -17.31 -0.56 -16.30
CA ARG A 119 -18.05 -0.98 -17.49
C ARG A 119 -18.19 -2.48 -17.35
N GLU A 120 -19.40 -2.98 -17.08
CA GLU A 120 -19.63 -4.43 -17.11
C GLU A 120 -19.19 -4.95 -18.49
N PRO A 121 -18.20 -5.86 -18.56
CA PRO A 121 -17.89 -6.49 -19.83
C PRO A 121 -19.07 -7.39 -20.20
N GLU A 122 -19.59 -7.26 -21.42
CA GLU A 122 -20.67 -8.10 -21.95
C GLU A 122 -20.32 -9.60 -21.95
N MET A 123 -19.04 -9.96 -21.77
CA MET A 123 -18.56 -11.34 -21.73
C MET A 123 -17.91 -11.72 -20.39
N ILE A 124 -18.53 -12.67 -19.71
CA ILE A 124 -18.00 -13.37 -18.55
C ILE A 124 -17.07 -14.48 -19.04
N LEU A 125 -15.76 -14.26 -19.01
CA LEU A 125 -14.77 -15.35 -19.11
C LEU A 125 -14.47 -15.90 -17.70
N PRO A 126 -14.25 -17.23 -17.54
CA PRO A 126 -14.02 -17.84 -16.24
C PRO A 126 -12.63 -17.50 -15.65
N ASP A 127 -12.58 -17.46 -14.32
CA ASP A 127 -11.52 -16.99 -13.40
C ASP A 127 -10.04 -17.18 -13.80
N PRO A 128 -9.19 -16.12 -13.65
CA PRO A 128 -8.60 -15.72 -12.35
C PRO A 128 -8.64 -14.20 -12.07
N VAL A 129 -9.37 -13.43 -12.89
CA VAL A 129 -9.38 -11.96 -12.88
C VAL A 129 -10.16 -11.39 -11.68
N ILE A 130 -10.99 -12.19 -10.99
CA ILE A 130 -11.84 -11.72 -9.90
C ILE A 130 -11.03 -11.12 -8.72
N LYS A 131 -9.80 -11.59 -8.47
CA LYS A 131 -8.98 -11.09 -7.36
C LYS A 131 -8.58 -9.61 -7.51
N TYR A 132 -8.44 -9.13 -8.75
CA TYR A 132 -8.00 -7.77 -9.06
C TYR A 132 -9.15 -6.87 -9.52
N ARG A 133 -10.35 -7.42 -9.69
CA ARG A 133 -11.55 -6.62 -9.99
C ARG A 133 -11.90 -5.74 -8.81
N ALA A 134 -12.09 -4.46 -9.10
CA ALA A 134 -12.60 -3.50 -8.13
C ALA A 134 -14.02 -3.93 -7.71
N SER A 135 -14.16 -4.49 -6.51
CA SER A 135 -15.46 -4.91 -5.99
C SER A 135 -16.03 -3.82 -5.09
N LEU A 136 -17.33 -3.55 -5.21
CA LEU A 136 -18.06 -2.67 -4.29
C LEU A 136 -17.94 -3.15 -2.83
N LYS A 137 -17.74 -4.45 -2.59
CA LYS A 137 -17.46 -5.01 -1.26
C LYS A 137 -16.09 -4.61 -0.68
N PHE A 138 -15.15 -4.16 -1.51
CA PHE A 138 -13.87 -3.61 -1.07
C PHE A 138 -13.97 -2.13 -0.68
N ALA A 139 -14.93 -1.41 -1.29
CA ALA A 139 -15.27 -0.03 -0.99
C ALA A 139 -15.95 0.12 0.37
N ASP A 140 -16.90 -0.78 0.65
CA ASP A 140 -17.71 -0.82 1.88
C ASP A 140 -16.98 -1.54 3.03
N ARG A 141 -15.69 -1.23 3.22
CA ARG A 141 -14.90 -1.71 4.37
C ARG A 141 -14.98 -0.77 5.58
N SER A 142 -15.70 0.34 5.45
CA SER A 142 -16.03 1.27 6.54
C SER A 142 -16.86 0.62 7.64
N LYS A 143 -17.73 -0.33 7.28
CA LYS A 143 -18.78 -0.83 8.20
C LYS A 143 -18.33 -1.87 9.23
N GLU A 144 -17.31 -2.69 8.95
CA GLU A 144 -17.02 -3.87 9.82
C GLU A 144 -15.53 -4.18 10.05
N VAL A 145 -14.60 -3.35 9.60
CA VAL A 145 -13.16 -3.59 9.80
C VAL A 145 -12.50 -2.38 10.44
N VAL A 146 -11.80 -2.60 11.56
CA VAL A 146 -10.93 -1.60 12.21
C VAL A 146 -9.69 -1.27 11.35
N ALA A 147 -9.57 -1.87 10.16
CA ALA A 147 -8.36 -1.85 9.34
C ALA A 147 -8.59 -1.16 7.99
N ALA A 148 -7.77 -0.13 7.77
CA ALA A 148 -7.52 0.63 6.55
C ALA A 148 -8.70 1.49 6.05
N ARG A 149 -8.65 2.80 6.36
CA ARG A 149 -9.45 3.81 5.68
C ARG A 149 -9.00 3.92 4.22
N THR A 150 -9.96 3.83 3.30
CA THR A 150 -9.75 4.00 1.86
C THR A 150 -9.23 5.41 1.59
N TYR A 151 -8.14 5.53 0.83
CA TYR A 151 -7.67 6.85 0.40
C TYR A 151 -8.55 7.33 -0.76
N PHE A 152 -9.06 8.55 -0.62
CA PHE A 152 -9.87 9.19 -1.64
C PHE A 152 -9.03 10.21 -2.37
N TYR A 153 -8.91 10.02 -3.68
CA TYR A 153 -8.30 11.02 -4.54
C TYR A 153 -9.26 12.22 -4.63
N GLU A 154 -8.80 13.42 -4.27
CA GLU A 154 -9.56 14.66 -4.47
C GLU A 154 -9.03 15.45 -5.68
N SER A 155 -7.71 15.63 -5.77
CA SER A 155 -7.08 16.40 -6.85
C SER A 155 -5.59 16.09 -7.01
N GLU A 156 -5.04 16.46 -8.16
CA GLU A 156 -3.60 16.35 -8.43
C GLU A 156 -2.79 17.27 -7.50
N GLN A 157 -3.34 18.46 -7.18
CA GLN A 157 -2.72 19.39 -6.23
C GLN A 157 -2.53 18.75 -4.84
N GLN A 158 -3.46 17.91 -4.39
CA GLN A 158 -3.33 17.17 -3.15
C GLN A 158 -2.23 16.10 -3.26
N CYS A 159 -2.14 15.40 -4.40
CA CYS A 159 -1.07 14.44 -4.67
C CYS A 159 0.31 15.12 -4.65
N ASP A 160 0.42 16.33 -5.20
CA ASP A 160 1.65 17.15 -5.13
C ASP A 160 2.01 17.53 -3.70
N GLN A 161 1.03 17.90 -2.87
CA GLN A 161 1.23 18.18 -1.46
C GLN A 161 1.73 16.93 -0.72
N ASN A 162 1.08 15.79 -0.93
CA ASN A 162 1.50 14.51 -0.35
C ASN A 162 2.92 14.13 -0.79
N MET A 163 3.25 14.32 -2.08
CA MET A 163 4.60 14.13 -2.60
C MET A 163 5.61 15.01 -1.88
N ALA A 164 5.33 16.31 -1.71
CA ALA A 164 6.22 17.23 -1.02
C ALA A 164 6.50 16.75 0.41
N ILE A 165 5.49 16.22 1.10
CA ILE A 165 5.65 15.69 2.44
C ILE A 165 6.44 14.37 2.43
N PHE A 166 6.19 13.45 1.50
CA PHE A 166 6.98 12.22 1.40
C PHE A 166 8.46 12.52 1.11
N LYS A 167 8.77 13.52 0.28
CA LYS A 167 10.14 14.00 0.08
C LYS A 167 10.76 14.48 1.39
N GLN A 168 10.04 15.30 2.15
CA GLN A 168 10.50 15.76 3.47
C GLN A 168 10.71 14.59 4.44
N SER A 169 9.86 13.57 4.42
CA SER A 169 10.01 12.36 5.25
C SER A 169 11.23 11.53 4.85
N ILE A 170 11.51 11.41 3.55
CA ILE A 170 12.72 10.75 3.02
C ILE A 170 13.96 11.51 3.46
N GLU A 171 14.00 12.83 3.28
CA GLU A 171 15.09 13.70 3.73
C GLU A 171 15.26 13.65 5.26
N ALA A 172 14.16 13.66 6.01
CA ALA A 172 14.19 13.51 7.46
C ALA A 172 14.77 12.18 7.90
N THR A 173 14.43 11.10 7.20
CA THR A 173 14.97 9.77 7.46
C THR A 173 16.46 9.75 7.14
N ALA A 174 16.86 10.20 5.95
CA ALA A 174 18.26 10.22 5.52
C ALA A 174 19.15 10.98 6.52
N ASP A 175 18.71 12.16 6.96
CA ASP A 175 19.45 13.00 7.91
C ASP A 175 19.49 12.40 9.32
N SER A 176 18.37 11.85 9.80
CA SER A 176 18.25 11.38 11.19
C SER A 176 18.82 9.97 11.40
N THR A 177 19.03 9.22 10.32
CA THR A 177 19.46 7.82 10.37
C THR A 177 20.81 7.57 9.70
N HIS A 178 21.55 8.60 9.30
CA HIS A 178 22.81 8.45 8.57
C HIS A 178 22.66 7.54 7.34
N GLN A 179 21.57 7.71 6.58
CA GLN A 179 21.25 6.94 5.36
C GLN A 179 20.94 5.44 5.56
N GLU A 180 20.73 4.96 6.79
CA GLU A 180 20.40 3.56 7.08
C GLU A 180 18.91 3.33 7.40
N GLY A 181 18.09 4.38 7.41
CA GLY A 181 16.67 4.33 7.76
C GLY A 181 15.75 4.02 6.59
N PHE A 182 14.55 3.54 6.92
CA PHE A 182 13.49 3.30 5.94
C PHE A 182 12.37 4.33 6.10
N THR A 183 11.82 4.77 4.97
CA THR A 183 10.61 5.62 4.92
C THR A 183 9.48 4.84 4.27
N ALA A 184 8.34 4.75 4.93
CA ALA A 184 7.13 4.17 4.33
C ALA A 184 6.41 5.25 3.53
N VAL A 185 6.12 4.96 2.26
CA VAL A 185 5.35 5.85 1.38
C VAL A 185 4.10 5.13 0.90
N LYS A 186 2.94 5.73 1.15
CA LYS A 186 1.66 5.23 0.67
C LYS A 186 1.47 5.68 -0.79
N LEU A 187 1.75 4.79 -1.74
CA LEU A 187 1.65 5.08 -3.18
C LEU A 187 0.25 5.56 -3.60
N THR A 188 -0.80 5.05 -2.96
CA THR A 188 -2.17 5.49 -3.27
C THR A 188 -2.43 6.95 -2.89
N ALA A 189 -1.59 7.58 -2.08
CA ALA A 189 -1.67 9.01 -1.78
C ALA A 189 -1.09 9.90 -2.90
N LEU A 190 -0.38 9.31 -3.87
CA LEU A 190 0.28 10.02 -4.97
C LEU A 190 -0.51 10.03 -6.27
N GLY A 191 -1.69 9.41 -6.32
CA GLY A 191 -2.50 9.40 -7.52
C GLY A 191 -3.79 8.63 -7.35
N ARG A 192 -4.55 8.53 -8.44
CA ARG A 192 -5.82 7.81 -8.48
C ARG A 192 -5.59 6.31 -8.28
N PRO A 193 -6.13 5.67 -7.23
CA PRO A 193 -6.00 4.22 -7.03
C PRO A 193 -6.54 3.39 -8.21
N GLN A 194 -7.50 3.94 -8.96
CA GLN A 194 -8.09 3.35 -10.16
C GLN A 194 -7.04 3.10 -11.25
N LEU A 195 -6.07 4.00 -11.41
CA LEU A 195 -5.00 3.84 -12.40
C LEU A 195 -4.12 2.63 -12.05
N LEU A 196 -3.79 2.46 -10.76
CA LEU A 196 -3.01 1.30 -10.29
C LEU A 196 -3.79 -0.01 -10.49
N LEU A 197 -5.10 0.01 -10.27
CA LEU A 197 -5.98 -1.14 -10.54
C LEU A 197 -6.01 -1.47 -12.03
N GLN A 198 -6.19 -0.47 -12.90
CA GLN A 198 -6.19 -0.65 -14.36
C GLN A 198 -4.85 -1.17 -14.88
N MET A 199 -3.73 -0.65 -14.37
CA MET A 199 -2.40 -1.17 -14.70
C MET A 199 -2.24 -2.62 -14.24
N SER A 200 -2.72 -2.97 -13.05
CA SER A 200 -2.69 -4.35 -12.56
C SER A 200 -3.56 -5.27 -13.42
N GLU A 201 -4.75 -4.83 -13.84
CA GLU A 201 -5.62 -5.60 -14.73
C GLU A 201 -4.95 -5.78 -16.09
N PHE A 202 -4.41 -4.71 -16.68
CA PHE A 202 -3.66 -4.77 -17.94
C PHE A 202 -2.50 -5.77 -17.85
N LEU A 203 -1.68 -5.72 -16.80
CA LEU A 203 -0.57 -6.66 -16.63
C LEU A 203 -1.03 -8.11 -16.55
N VAL A 204 -2.11 -8.40 -15.81
CA VAL A 204 -2.68 -9.75 -15.71
C VAL A 204 -3.25 -10.21 -17.05
N GLN A 205 -3.93 -9.32 -17.79
CA GLN A 205 -4.47 -9.64 -19.11
C GLN A 205 -3.36 -9.86 -20.13
N MET A 206 -2.32 -9.02 -20.13
CA MET A 206 -1.13 -9.22 -20.96
C MET A 206 -0.46 -10.56 -20.65
N GLU A 207 -0.29 -10.89 -19.38
CA GLU A 207 0.26 -12.17 -18.97
C GLU A 207 -0.60 -13.33 -19.48
N ASN A 208 -1.93 -13.27 -19.31
CA ASN A 208 -2.85 -14.29 -19.80
C ASN A 208 -2.81 -14.43 -21.32
N LEU A 209 -2.75 -13.31 -22.05
CA LEU A 209 -2.57 -13.30 -23.50
C LEU A 209 -1.28 -14.03 -23.88
N PHE A 210 -0.17 -13.77 -23.20
CA PHE A 210 1.08 -14.52 -23.43
C PHE A 210 0.91 -16.03 -23.20
N TYR A 211 0.23 -16.47 -22.13
CA TYR A 211 -0.04 -17.89 -21.91
C TYR A 211 -0.86 -18.53 -23.03
N ILE A 212 -1.87 -17.83 -23.54
CA ILE A 212 -2.69 -18.28 -24.69
C ILE A 212 -1.80 -18.42 -25.93
N LEU A 213 -0.97 -17.42 -26.21
CA LEU A 213 -0.07 -17.41 -27.37
C LEU A 213 1.00 -18.50 -27.32
N VAL A 214 1.46 -18.89 -26.13
CA VAL A 214 2.43 -19.99 -25.93
C VAL A 214 1.74 -21.37 -25.87
N GLY A 215 0.40 -21.42 -25.93
CA GLY A 215 -0.35 -22.68 -25.96
C GLY A 215 -0.29 -23.48 -24.65
N ARG A 216 -0.01 -22.85 -23.51
CA ARG A 216 -0.02 -23.50 -22.19
C ARG A 216 -1.01 -22.80 -21.26
N THR A 217 -1.85 -23.57 -20.59
CA THR A 217 -2.74 -23.07 -19.53
C THR A 217 -1.93 -22.73 -18.29
N LYS A 218 -2.22 -21.59 -17.63
CA LYS A 218 -1.70 -21.29 -16.29
C LYS A 218 -2.07 -22.45 -15.36
N HIS A 219 -1.10 -23.29 -14.99
CA HIS A 219 -1.33 -24.30 -13.95
C HIS A 219 -1.44 -23.56 -12.61
N VAL A 220 -2.65 -23.52 -12.06
CA VAL A 220 -2.95 -22.97 -10.73
C VAL A 220 -2.47 -23.93 -9.64
N THR A 221 -1.16 -24.18 -9.58
CA THR A 221 -0.51 -24.91 -8.48
C THR A 221 0.46 -23.95 -7.80
N GLY A 222 -0.01 -23.27 -6.76
CA GLY A 222 0.66 -22.14 -6.10
C GLY A 222 1.94 -22.48 -5.33
N THR A 223 2.98 -22.94 -6.02
CA THR A 223 4.29 -23.23 -5.39
C THR A 223 5.51 -22.66 -6.11
N LYS A 224 5.37 -22.04 -7.29
CA LYS A 224 6.48 -21.36 -7.98
C LYS A 224 6.19 -19.89 -8.23
N ARG A 225 7.24 -19.07 -8.20
CA ARG A 225 7.14 -17.64 -8.50
C ARG A 225 6.79 -17.48 -9.98
N PRO A 226 5.79 -16.66 -10.35
CA PRO A 226 5.32 -16.53 -11.73
C PRO A 226 6.42 -16.12 -12.73
N ASN A 227 7.45 -15.38 -12.27
CA ASN A 227 8.55 -14.94 -13.13
C ASN A 227 9.45 -16.08 -13.62
N ASP A 228 9.60 -17.15 -12.83
CA ASP A 228 10.48 -18.28 -13.19
C ASP A 228 9.81 -19.17 -14.25
N GLU A 229 8.48 -19.30 -14.22
CA GLU A 229 7.72 -20.07 -15.21
C GLU A 229 7.65 -19.35 -16.56
N LEU A 230 7.43 -18.04 -16.56
CA LEU A 230 7.37 -17.23 -17.78
C LEU A 230 8.72 -17.19 -18.53
N SER A 231 9.84 -17.16 -17.79
CA SER A 231 11.18 -17.21 -18.37
C SER A 231 11.46 -18.55 -19.07
N ILE A 232 11.01 -19.65 -18.48
CA ILE A 232 11.12 -20.99 -19.08
C ILE A 232 10.17 -21.13 -20.28
N LEU A 233 9.00 -20.50 -20.25
CA LEU A 233 8.05 -20.44 -21.36
C LEU A 233 8.63 -19.70 -22.58
N LEU A 234 9.35 -18.60 -22.36
CA LEU A 234 10.00 -17.82 -23.42
C LEU A 234 11.11 -18.59 -24.14
N HIS A 235 11.80 -19.51 -23.47
CA HIS A 235 12.85 -20.34 -24.09
C HIS A 235 12.31 -21.48 -24.98
N HIS A 236 11.00 -21.68 -25.05
CA HIS A 236 10.37 -22.76 -25.84
C HIS A 236 9.30 -22.25 -26.80
N LEU A 237 9.35 -20.96 -27.16
CA LEU A 237 8.43 -20.33 -28.09
C LEU A 237 8.88 -20.62 -29.53
N ASP A 238 8.10 -21.43 -30.24
CA ASP A 238 8.29 -21.71 -31.67
C ASP A 238 7.47 -20.70 -32.50
N ALA A 239 8.11 -20.10 -33.52
CA ALA A 239 7.51 -19.06 -34.35
C ALA A 239 6.30 -19.58 -35.14
N GLU A 240 6.34 -20.82 -35.60
CA GLU A 240 5.24 -21.42 -36.37
C GLU A 240 4.01 -21.67 -35.47
N ALA A 241 4.23 -22.23 -34.28
CA ALA A 241 3.19 -22.42 -33.28
C ALA A 241 2.57 -21.09 -32.83
N PHE A 242 3.39 -20.05 -32.64
CA PHE A 242 2.91 -18.71 -32.28
C PHE A 242 2.03 -18.09 -33.38
N ARG A 243 2.41 -18.26 -34.66
CA ARG A 243 1.62 -17.79 -35.83
C ARG A 243 0.26 -18.46 -35.90
N LEU A 244 0.21 -19.78 -35.81
CA LEU A 244 -1.03 -20.55 -35.79
C LEU A 244 -1.98 -20.08 -34.69
N ARG A 245 -1.47 -19.76 -33.49
CA ARG A 245 -2.30 -19.24 -32.39
C ARG A 245 -2.85 -17.85 -32.65
N LEU A 246 -2.07 -16.97 -33.29
CA LEU A 246 -2.57 -15.65 -33.67
C LEU A 246 -3.67 -15.75 -34.74
N GLU A 247 -3.53 -16.65 -35.71
CA GLU A 247 -4.57 -16.93 -36.71
C GLU A 247 -5.84 -17.52 -36.05
N GLU A 248 -5.69 -18.45 -35.10
CA GLU A 248 -6.81 -18.99 -34.30
C GLU A 248 -7.55 -17.91 -33.50
N LEU A 249 -6.85 -16.85 -33.07
CA LEU A 249 -7.43 -15.69 -32.40
C LEU A 249 -8.03 -14.66 -33.38
N GLY A 250 -8.01 -14.93 -34.69
CA GLY A 250 -8.59 -14.09 -35.72
C GLY A 250 -7.70 -12.91 -36.15
N VAL A 251 -6.40 -12.96 -35.87
CA VAL A 251 -5.44 -11.97 -36.35
C VAL A 251 -5.03 -12.32 -37.77
N GLU A 252 -5.39 -11.47 -38.74
CA GLU A 252 -4.91 -11.60 -40.12
C GLU A 252 -3.45 -11.15 -40.21
N ILE A 253 -2.55 -12.10 -40.43
CA ILE A 253 -1.13 -11.83 -40.58
C ILE A 253 -0.78 -11.80 -42.07
N SER A 254 -0.18 -10.71 -42.54
CA SER A 254 0.41 -10.64 -43.87
C SER A 254 1.51 -11.70 -44.00
N TYR A 255 1.38 -12.61 -44.97
CA TYR A 255 2.33 -13.69 -45.26
C TYR A 255 3.65 -13.18 -45.87
N ASP A 256 4.33 -12.26 -45.18
CA ASP A 256 5.69 -11.91 -45.55
C ASP A 256 6.64 -12.94 -44.91
N GLU A 257 7.31 -13.74 -45.75
CA GLU A 257 8.24 -14.81 -45.31
C GLU A 257 9.53 -14.25 -44.69
N HIS A 258 9.76 -12.93 -44.79
CA HIS A 258 10.98 -12.26 -44.34
C HIS A 258 10.84 -11.50 -43.01
N LEU A 259 9.78 -11.75 -42.26
CA LEU A 259 9.51 -11.04 -41.01
C LEU A 259 10.37 -11.57 -39.86
N HIS A 260 11.39 -10.79 -39.51
CA HIS A 260 12.33 -11.04 -38.42
C HIS A 260 11.74 -10.69 -37.03
N TRP A 261 10.58 -11.24 -36.67
CA TRP A 261 9.83 -10.85 -35.45
C TRP A 261 10.62 -10.93 -34.14
N PHE A 262 11.52 -11.91 -34.03
CA PHE A 262 12.23 -12.19 -32.78
C PHE A 262 13.74 -11.93 -32.83
N THR A 263 14.29 -11.47 -33.97
CA THR A 263 15.75 -11.22 -34.10
C THR A 263 16.33 -10.21 -33.10
N LEU A 264 15.53 -9.28 -32.58
CA LEU A 264 15.95 -8.34 -31.53
C LEU A 264 15.99 -8.97 -30.13
N LEU A 265 15.32 -10.11 -29.94
CA LEU A 265 15.20 -10.84 -28.67
C LEU A 265 15.98 -12.17 -28.69
N ASP A 266 16.39 -12.64 -29.87
CA ASP A 266 17.22 -13.81 -30.07
C ASP A 266 18.66 -13.54 -29.61
N VAL A 267 18.97 -14.00 -28.39
CA VAL A 267 20.30 -13.92 -27.79
C VAL A 267 21.17 -15.11 -28.22
N SER A 268 20.56 -16.21 -28.66
CA SER A 268 21.24 -17.45 -29.09
C SER A 268 21.64 -17.45 -30.56
N ASN A 269 21.07 -16.54 -31.36
CA ASN A 269 21.31 -16.38 -32.79
C ASN A 269 20.92 -17.63 -33.62
N ASP A 270 19.93 -18.38 -33.14
CA ASP A 270 19.41 -19.61 -33.75
C ASP A 270 18.13 -19.41 -34.56
N GLY A 271 17.59 -18.18 -34.61
CA GLY A 271 16.48 -17.79 -35.48
C GLY A 271 15.12 -17.98 -34.85
#